data_AF-A0A7W1GHT1-F1
#
_entry.id   AF-A0A7W1GHT1-F1
#
_cell.length_a   1.000
_cell.length_b   1.000
_cell.length_c   1.000
_cell.angle_alpha   90.00
_cell.angle_beta   90.00
_cell.angle_gamma   90.00
#
_symmetry.space_group_name_H-M   'P 1'
#
loop_
_entity.id
_entity.type
_entity.pdbx_description
1 polymer ?
#
loop_
_entity_poly.entity_id
_entity_poly.type
_entity_poly.pdbx_seq_one_letter_code
_entity_poly.pdbx_strand_id
1 'polypeptide(L)'
;MAIKRTRAYGGSKTMVVHWESEHTNKHQDHVIAHVRGATVVGYFHADDALHMLLDIGFVWTVYVDGEMGLLPHALAIGELSISGDDKQALSRDLRLLLEDGEASEESILKTVTPPPVECTIDDVELYAGGDGRWRLLLRGEAANLAIDTSPATGEMLVVAGGG
;
A
#
# COMPACT_ATOMS: atom_id res chain seq x y z
N MET A 1 -10.31 15.85 52.66
CA MET A 1 -11.43 15.78 51.70
C MET A 1 -10.81 15.83 50.31
N ALA A 2 -10.62 14.69 49.64
CA ALA A 2 -9.91 14.59 48.36
C ALA A 2 -10.84 13.99 47.30
N ILE A 3 -11.09 14.76 46.25
CA ILE A 3 -11.96 14.39 45.12
C ILE A 3 -11.15 13.49 44.18
N LYS A 4 -11.47 12.20 44.12
CA LYS A 4 -10.97 11.29 43.08
C LYS A 4 -11.65 11.63 41.76
N ARG A 5 -10.90 12.15 40.78
CA ARG A 5 -11.32 12.20 39.38
C ARG A 5 -10.84 10.94 38.68
N THR A 6 -11.74 9.99 38.49
CA THR A 6 -11.53 8.84 37.61
C THR A 6 -11.83 9.29 36.18
N ARG A 7 -10.80 9.43 35.34
CA ARG A 7 -10.99 9.56 33.88
C ARG A 7 -11.27 8.16 33.34
N ALA A 8 -12.47 7.94 32.84
CA ALA A 8 -12.75 6.79 31.98
C ALA A 8 -12.01 7.00 30.65
N TYR A 9 -11.05 6.12 30.35
CA TYR A 9 -10.52 5.99 29.00
C TYR A 9 -11.62 5.34 28.16
N GLY A 10 -12.19 6.11 27.22
CA GLY A 10 -13.04 5.56 26.17
C GLY A 10 -12.20 4.62 25.33
N GLY A 11 -12.47 3.33 25.44
CA GLY A 11 -11.88 2.35 24.54
C GLY A 11 -12.35 2.67 23.12
N SER A 12 -11.40 2.94 22.21
CA SER A 12 -11.66 2.87 20.78
C SER A 12 -12.19 1.47 20.51
N LYS A 13 -13.48 1.38 20.20
CA LYS A 13 -14.12 0.16 19.79
C LYS A 13 -13.53 -0.19 18.42
N THR A 14 -12.50 -1.03 18.39
CA THR A 14 -11.99 -1.60 17.13
C THR A 14 -13.18 -2.31 16.50
N MET A 15 -13.79 -1.70 15.48
CA MET A 15 -14.83 -2.37 14.72
C MET A 15 -14.15 -3.49 13.97
N VAL A 16 -14.53 -4.72 14.30
CA VAL A 16 -14.10 -5.90 13.55
C VAL A 16 -14.82 -5.83 12.21
N VAL A 17 -14.10 -5.50 11.15
CA VAL A 17 -14.61 -5.58 9.78
C VAL A 17 -14.69 -7.05 9.41
N HIS A 18 -15.85 -7.49 8.94
CA HIS A 18 -16.01 -8.82 8.37
C HIS A 18 -15.61 -8.76 6.90
N TRP A 19 -14.60 -9.54 6.53
CA TRP A 19 -14.03 -9.59 5.19
C TRP A 19 -14.59 -10.81 4.45
N GLU A 20 -15.12 -10.58 3.26
CA GLU A 20 -15.59 -11.61 2.32
C GLU A 20 -14.67 -11.62 1.10
N SER A 21 -14.27 -12.81 0.65
CA SER A 21 -13.39 -12.94 -0.51
C SER A 21 -14.12 -12.45 -1.76
N GLU A 22 -13.44 -11.63 -2.55
CA GLU A 22 -13.95 -11.09 -3.79
C GLU A 22 -13.20 -11.68 -4.98
N HIS A 23 -13.90 -11.76 -6.11
CA HIS A 23 -13.30 -12.20 -7.36
C HIS A 23 -12.63 -11.03 -8.07
N THR A 24 -11.43 -11.29 -8.57
CA THR A 24 -10.71 -10.39 -9.46
C THR A 24 -11.30 -10.44 -10.87
N ASN A 25 -11.22 -9.31 -11.57
CA ASN A 25 -11.53 -9.20 -12.98
C ASN A 25 -10.30 -9.61 -13.84
N LYS A 26 -10.48 -9.79 -15.14
CA LYS A 26 -9.40 -10.22 -16.05
C LYS A 26 -8.17 -9.30 -16.07
N HIS A 27 -8.38 -8.00 -15.89
CA HIS A 27 -7.29 -7.03 -15.85
C HIS A 27 -6.52 -7.13 -14.53
N GLN A 28 -7.24 -7.24 -13.41
CA GLN A 28 -6.64 -7.49 -12.09
C GLN A 28 -5.87 -8.81 -12.08
N ASP A 29 -6.41 -9.90 -12.65
CA ASP A 29 -5.70 -11.19 -12.79
C ASP A 29 -4.39 -11.03 -13.56
N HIS A 30 -4.40 -10.22 -14.62
CA HIS A 30 -3.20 -9.96 -15.44
C HIS A 30 -2.15 -9.15 -14.67
N VAL A 31 -2.56 -8.14 -13.92
CA VAL A 31 -1.67 -7.35 -13.04
C VAL A 31 -1.10 -8.24 -11.94
N ILE A 32 -1.94 -9.01 -11.25
CA ILE A 32 -1.54 -9.94 -10.19
C ILE A 32 -0.50 -10.93 -10.71
N ALA A 33 -0.73 -11.53 -11.88
CA ALA A 33 0.23 -12.44 -12.49
C ALA A 33 1.60 -11.79 -12.79
N HIS A 34 1.65 -10.48 -13.04
CA HIS A 34 2.91 -9.76 -13.27
C HIS A 34 3.67 -9.42 -11.99
N VAL A 35 2.95 -9.15 -10.89
CA VAL A 35 3.58 -8.74 -9.62
C VAL A 35 3.99 -9.94 -8.76
N ARG A 36 3.49 -11.15 -9.04
CA ARG A 36 3.94 -12.37 -8.37
C ARG A 36 5.45 -12.59 -8.58
N GLY A 37 6.14 -12.88 -7.49
CA GLY A 37 7.59 -13.02 -7.40
C GLY A 37 8.34 -11.68 -7.25
N ALA A 38 7.67 -10.54 -7.34
CA ALA A 38 8.27 -9.24 -7.07
C ALA A 38 8.20 -8.88 -5.58
N THR A 39 9.13 -8.05 -5.13
CA THR A 39 9.19 -7.56 -3.74
C THR A 39 8.72 -6.10 -3.68
N VAL A 40 7.82 -5.79 -2.76
CA VAL A 40 7.46 -4.40 -2.46
C VAL A 40 8.62 -3.72 -1.74
N VAL A 41 9.20 -2.67 -2.32
CA VAL A 41 10.37 -1.97 -1.75
C VAL A 41 10.02 -0.61 -1.13
N GLY A 42 8.86 -0.05 -1.46
CA GLY A 42 8.39 1.20 -0.89
C GLY A 42 7.03 1.60 -1.44
N TYR A 43 6.36 2.55 -0.78
CA TYR A 43 5.07 3.05 -1.23
C TYR A 43 4.88 4.55 -0.96
N PHE A 44 3.96 5.17 -1.70
CA PHE A 44 3.55 6.56 -1.50
C PHE A 44 2.10 6.76 -1.92
N HIS A 45 1.47 7.84 -1.45
CA HIS A 45 0.11 8.22 -1.84
C HIS A 45 0.16 9.41 -2.80
N ALA A 46 -0.57 9.32 -3.90
CA ALA A 46 -0.80 10.42 -4.84
C ALA A 46 -2.11 10.16 -5.60
N ASP A 47 -2.76 11.22 -6.09
CA ASP A 47 -3.95 11.13 -6.96
C ASP A 47 -5.04 10.16 -6.45
N ASP A 48 -5.33 10.21 -5.14
CA ASP A 48 -6.31 9.34 -4.44
C ASP A 48 -6.04 7.83 -4.60
N ALA A 49 -4.78 7.46 -4.80
CA ALA A 49 -4.33 6.08 -4.93
C ALA A 49 -3.09 5.80 -4.07
N LEU A 50 -2.87 4.51 -3.81
CA LEU A 50 -1.62 3.99 -3.25
C LEU A 50 -0.74 3.51 -4.39
N HIS A 51 0.51 3.94 -4.41
CA HIS A 51 1.51 3.51 -5.37
C HIS A 51 2.61 2.74 -4.67
N MET A 52 2.82 1.49 -5.05
CA MET A 52 3.87 0.62 -4.51
C MET A 52 4.95 0.43 -5.57
N LEU A 53 6.20 0.71 -5.20
CA LEU A 53 7.36 0.38 -6.02
C LEU A 53 7.72 -1.09 -5.80
N LEU A 54 7.91 -1.80 -6.90
CA LEU A 54 8.40 -3.17 -6.93
C LEU A 54 9.87 -3.20 -7.35
N ASP A 55 10.65 -4.14 -6.80
CA ASP A 55 12.06 -4.38 -7.13
C ASP A 55 12.33 -4.63 -8.63
N ILE A 56 11.33 -5.10 -9.37
CA ILE A 56 11.35 -5.23 -10.84
C ILE A 56 11.24 -3.90 -11.60
N GLY A 57 11.19 -2.76 -10.92
CA GLY A 57 11.17 -1.42 -11.54
C GLY A 57 9.79 -0.94 -11.99
N PHE A 58 8.72 -1.60 -11.55
CA PHE A 58 7.34 -1.22 -11.81
C PHE A 58 6.70 -0.56 -10.59
N VAL A 59 5.72 0.32 -10.85
CA VAL A 59 4.83 0.89 -9.84
C VAL A 59 3.48 0.22 -9.99
N TRP A 60 3.06 -0.48 -8.93
CA TRP A 60 1.73 -1.04 -8.79
C TRP A 60 0.83 -0.03 -8.07
N THR A 61 -0.16 0.48 -8.79
CA THR A 61 -1.16 1.40 -8.26
C THR A 61 -2.38 0.63 -7.82
N VAL A 62 -2.87 0.89 -6.61
CA VAL A 62 -4.13 0.39 -6.05
C VAL A 62 -5.03 1.58 -5.79
N TYR A 63 -6.26 1.52 -6.26
CA TYR A 63 -7.27 2.55 -6.05
C TYR A 63 -8.14 2.23 -4.84
N VAL A 64 -8.85 3.23 -4.32
CA VAL A 64 -9.70 3.08 -3.13
C VAL A 64 -10.83 2.05 -3.30
N ASP A 65 -11.24 1.75 -4.53
CA ASP A 65 -12.27 0.77 -4.88
C ASP A 65 -11.73 -0.64 -5.17
N GLY A 66 -10.41 -0.84 -5.04
CA GLY A 66 -9.75 -2.12 -5.31
C GLY A 66 -9.36 -2.32 -6.78
N GLU A 67 -9.66 -1.39 -7.68
CA GLU A 67 -9.07 -1.40 -9.02
C GLU A 67 -7.55 -1.23 -8.91
N MET A 68 -6.83 -1.68 -9.95
CA MET A 68 -5.37 -1.62 -9.94
C MET A 68 -4.77 -1.41 -11.33
N GLY A 69 -3.58 -0.80 -11.34
CA GLY A 69 -2.79 -0.56 -12.54
C GLY A 69 -1.32 -0.87 -12.30
N LEU A 70 -0.59 -1.17 -13.37
CA LEU A 70 0.84 -1.47 -13.30
C LEU A 70 1.55 -0.75 -14.43
N LEU A 71 2.51 0.10 -14.09
CA LEU A 71 3.29 0.86 -15.06
C LEU A 71 4.78 0.84 -14.70
N PRO A 72 5.70 0.91 -15.68
CA PRO A 72 7.10 1.21 -15.40
C PRO A 72 7.23 2.51 -14.59
N HIS A 73 8.13 2.55 -13.60
CA HIS A 73 8.18 3.67 -12.65
C HIS A 73 8.31 5.05 -13.31
N ALA A 74 9.04 5.15 -14.42
CA ALA A 74 9.25 6.41 -15.12
C ALA A 74 7.97 6.94 -15.78
N LEU A 75 7.13 6.03 -16.29
CA LEU A 75 5.82 6.38 -16.84
C LEU A 75 4.84 6.73 -15.73
N ALA A 76 4.81 5.93 -14.65
CA ALA A 76 3.96 6.18 -13.49
C ALA A 76 4.17 7.60 -12.92
N ILE A 77 5.43 8.00 -12.67
CA ILE A 77 5.75 9.37 -12.21
C ILE A 77 5.31 10.43 -13.22
N GLY A 78 5.46 10.14 -14.52
CA GLY A 78 5.06 11.03 -15.61
C GLY A 78 3.56 11.35 -15.57
N GLU A 79 2.73 10.38 -15.22
CA GLU A 79 1.26 10.50 -15.20
C GLU A 79 0.70 11.17 -13.93
N LEU A 80 1.47 11.24 -12.84
CA LEU A 80 1.01 11.86 -11.59
C LEU A 80 0.63 13.34 -11.75
N SER A 81 -0.39 13.78 -11.03
CA SER A 81 -0.86 15.17 -11.01
C SER A 81 -0.17 16.01 -9.92
N ILE A 82 1.15 15.84 -9.76
CA ILE A 82 1.99 16.56 -8.79
C ILE A 82 2.97 17.54 -9.47
N SER A 83 3.59 18.43 -8.69
CA SER A 83 4.50 19.45 -9.24
C SER A 83 5.77 18.83 -9.86
N GLY A 84 6.41 19.56 -10.78
CA GLY A 84 7.64 19.08 -11.42
C GLY A 84 8.79 18.83 -10.44
N ASP A 85 8.87 19.61 -9.36
CA ASP A 85 9.87 19.43 -8.30
C ASP A 85 9.57 18.17 -7.47
N ASP A 86 8.29 17.91 -7.17
CA ASP A 86 7.88 16.68 -6.46
C ASP A 86 8.12 15.43 -7.33
N LYS A 87 7.86 15.50 -8.64
CA LYS A 87 8.21 14.41 -9.58
C LYS A 87 9.69 14.11 -9.58
N GLN A 88 10.55 15.13 -9.55
CA GLN A 88 12.00 14.95 -9.50
C GLN A 88 12.44 14.33 -8.17
N ALA A 89 11.89 14.79 -7.05
CA ALA A 89 12.18 14.24 -5.73
C ALA A 89 11.77 12.76 -5.65
N LEU A 90 10.56 12.43 -6.11
CA LEU A 90 10.04 11.07 -6.17
C LEU A 90 10.89 10.19 -7.10
N SER A 91 11.23 10.68 -8.30
CA SER A 91 12.08 9.92 -9.23
C SER A 91 13.45 9.59 -8.65
N ARG A 92 14.05 10.51 -7.89
CA ARG A 92 15.30 10.24 -7.17
C ARG A 92 15.09 9.15 -6.12
N ASP A 93 14.06 9.28 -5.29
CA ASP A 93 13.79 8.34 -4.20
C ASP A 93 13.51 6.92 -4.72
N LEU A 94 12.71 6.77 -5.80
CA LEU A 94 12.47 5.46 -6.43
C LEU A 94 13.74 4.86 -7.02
N ARG A 95 14.62 5.69 -7.61
CA ARG A 95 15.89 5.23 -8.16
C ARG A 95 16.82 4.71 -7.06
N LEU A 96 16.93 5.42 -5.94
CA LEU A 96 17.73 4.98 -4.80
C LEU A 96 17.24 3.63 -4.26
N LEU A 97 15.92 3.46 -4.15
CA LEU A 97 15.31 2.19 -3.74
C LEU A 97 15.64 1.01 -4.67
N LEU A 98 15.69 1.25 -5.99
CA LEU A 98 15.99 0.22 -6.98
C LEU A 98 17.49 -0.07 -7.11
N GLU A 99 18.36 0.91 -6.88
CA GLU A 99 19.82 0.77 -7.05
C GLU A 99 20.50 0.21 -5.80
N ASP A 100 20.10 0.64 -4.59
CA ASP A 100 20.83 0.31 -3.36
C ASP A 100 20.25 -0.90 -2.59
N GLY A 101 19.07 -1.42 -2.98
CA GLY A 101 18.46 -2.64 -2.41
C GLY A 101 18.01 -2.55 -0.94
N GLU A 102 18.56 -1.60 -0.18
CA GLU A 102 18.22 -1.32 1.21
C GLU A 102 18.13 0.20 1.41
N ALA A 103 16.94 0.77 1.25
CA ALA A 103 16.65 2.07 1.86
C ALA A 103 16.42 1.89 3.37
N SER A 104 17.42 1.37 4.07
CA SER A 104 17.38 1.08 5.51
C SER A 104 17.43 2.35 6.36
N GLU A 105 17.62 3.53 5.75
CA GLU A 105 17.53 4.82 6.44
C GLU A 105 16.33 5.62 5.93
N GLU A 106 15.23 5.61 6.71
CA GLU A 106 14.07 6.51 6.57
C GLU A 106 14.47 7.99 6.39
N SER A 107 15.68 8.39 6.78
CA SER A 107 16.16 9.77 6.66
C SER A 107 16.62 10.20 5.26
N ILE A 108 16.80 9.25 4.32
CA ILE A 108 17.24 9.58 2.95
C ILE A 108 16.03 9.81 2.03
N LEU A 109 14.97 9.04 2.23
CA LEU A 109 13.74 9.15 1.46
C LEU A 109 12.89 10.31 1.97
N LYS A 110 12.39 11.13 1.05
CA LYS A 110 11.55 12.29 1.35
C LYS A 110 10.10 12.06 0.96
N THR A 111 9.84 11.24 -0.06
CA THR A 111 8.52 11.08 -0.65
C THR A 111 7.99 9.65 -0.60
N VAL A 112 8.80 8.68 -0.19
CA VAL A 112 8.45 7.25 -0.20
C VAL A 112 8.61 6.68 1.20
N THR A 113 7.64 5.87 1.62
CA THR A 113 7.65 5.15 2.89
C THR A 113 8.11 3.71 2.65
N PRO A 114 9.05 3.17 3.45
CA PRO A 114 9.40 1.76 3.36
C PRO A 114 8.19 0.88 3.76
N PRO A 115 8.07 -0.35 3.24
CA PRO A 115 6.99 -1.24 3.64
C PRO A 115 7.17 -1.65 5.12
N PRO A 116 6.07 -1.87 5.87
CA PRO A 116 6.13 -2.26 7.28
C PRO A 116 6.73 -3.66 7.50
N VAL A 117 6.77 -4.49 6.46
CA VAL A 117 7.39 -5.81 6.41
C VAL A 117 7.95 -6.06 5.01
N GLU A 118 8.99 -6.88 4.90
CA GLU A 118 9.46 -7.39 3.62
C GLU A 118 8.44 -8.40 3.06
N CYS A 119 8.01 -8.17 1.81
CA CYS A 119 6.96 -8.97 1.18
C CYS A 119 7.31 -9.24 -0.29
N THR A 120 7.98 -10.37 -0.54
CA THR A 120 8.09 -10.99 -1.88
C THR A 120 6.79 -11.71 -2.17
N ILE A 121 6.03 -11.23 -3.15
CA ILE A 121 4.62 -11.59 -3.37
C ILE A 121 4.52 -13.02 -3.92
N ASP A 122 3.97 -13.95 -3.14
CA ASP A 122 3.59 -15.28 -3.63
C ASP A 122 2.17 -15.28 -4.20
N ASP A 123 1.23 -14.62 -3.52
CA ASP A 123 -0.17 -14.55 -3.94
C ASP A 123 -0.85 -13.22 -3.54
N VAL A 124 -1.99 -12.93 -4.17
CA VAL A 124 -2.77 -11.72 -3.92
C VAL A 124 -4.24 -12.07 -3.78
N GLU A 125 -4.84 -11.69 -2.65
CA GLU A 125 -6.24 -11.93 -2.35
C GLU A 125 -6.99 -10.60 -2.17
N LEU A 126 -8.16 -10.49 -2.79
CA LEU A 126 -9.03 -9.32 -2.65
C LEU A 126 -10.22 -9.66 -1.76
N TYR A 127 -10.53 -8.74 -0.86
CA TYR A 127 -11.66 -8.85 0.06
C TYR A 127 -12.50 -7.58 0.06
N ALA A 128 -13.82 -7.74 0.13
CA ALA A 128 -14.74 -6.66 0.45
C ALA A 128 -15.17 -6.76 1.93
N GLY A 129 -15.23 -5.61 2.59
CA GLY A 129 -15.81 -5.44 3.91
C GLY A 129 -17.29 -5.09 3.79
N GLY A 130 -18.12 -5.61 4.69
CA GLY A 130 -19.57 -5.34 4.69
C GLY A 130 -19.96 -3.85 4.85
N ASP A 131 -19.01 -2.97 5.17
CA ASP A 131 -19.18 -1.51 5.24
C ASP A 131 -18.67 -0.77 3.98
N GLY A 132 -18.36 -1.50 2.91
CA GLY A 132 -17.85 -0.96 1.64
C GLY A 132 -16.34 -0.71 1.61
N ARG A 133 -15.60 -1.14 2.63
CA ARG A 133 -14.13 -1.16 2.62
C ARG A 133 -13.60 -2.25 1.70
N TRP A 134 -12.38 -2.09 1.21
CA TRP A 134 -11.66 -3.16 0.52
C TRP A 134 -10.39 -3.50 1.26
N ARG A 135 -9.94 -4.74 1.10
CA ARG A 135 -8.63 -5.20 1.53
C ARG A 135 -7.97 -5.96 0.41
N LEU A 136 -6.79 -5.50 0.02
CA LEU A 136 -5.86 -6.27 -0.81
C LEU A 136 -4.82 -6.90 0.11
N LEU A 137 -4.82 -8.22 0.21
CA LEU A 137 -3.86 -8.99 1.00
C LEU A 137 -2.80 -9.59 0.07
N LEU A 138 -1.57 -9.11 0.19
CA LEU A 138 -0.41 -9.67 -0.48
C LEU A 138 0.16 -10.75 0.45
N ARG A 139 0.09 -12.01 0.04
CA ARG A 139 0.74 -13.10 0.74
C ARG A 139 2.18 -13.16 0.28
N GLY A 140 3.10 -13.02 1.24
CA GLY A 140 4.52 -12.99 0.93
C GLY A 140 5.30 -14.21 1.41
N GLU A 141 6.50 -14.35 0.86
CA GLU A 141 7.59 -15.27 1.22
C GLU A 141 7.66 -15.57 2.73
N ALA A 142 7.86 -14.47 3.46
CA ALA A 142 8.17 -14.43 4.87
C ALA A 142 7.10 -13.72 5.72
N ALA A 143 6.45 -12.71 5.14
CA ALA A 143 5.43 -11.91 5.80
C ALA A 143 4.38 -11.42 4.80
N ASN A 144 3.18 -11.15 5.29
CA ASN A 144 2.08 -10.64 4.47
C ASN A 144 2.01 -9.13 4.58
N LEU A 145 1.55 -8.47 3.52
CA LEU A 145 1.23 -7.04 3.50
C LEU A 145 -0.27 -6.90 3.25
N ALA A 146 -0.96 -6.05 4.02
CA ALA A 146 -2.36 -5.73 3.80
C ALA A 146 -2.54 -4.26 3.47
N ILE A 147 -3.37 -3.99 2.47
CA ILE A 147 -3.77 -2.65 2.05
C ILE A 147 -5.28 -2.55 2.28
N ASP A 148 -5.65 -1.78 3.30
CA ASP A 148 -7.04 -1.52 3.62
C ASP A 148 -7.47 -0.19 3.03
N THR A 149 -8.57 -0.17 2.30
CA THR A 149 -9.12 1.04 1.69
C THR A 149 -10.55 1.31 2.16
N SER A 150 -10.94 2.58 2.15
CA SER A 150 -12.30 3.02 2.43
C SER A 150 -12.75 4.04 1.38
N PRO A 151 -13.52 3.61 0.36
CA PRO A 151 -14.08 4.52 -0.65
C PRO A 151 -14.88 5.68 -0.04
N ALA A 152 -15.54 5.46 1.10
CA ALA A 152 -16.34 6.46 1.78
C ALA A 152 -15.51 7.62 2.37
N THR A 153 -14.24 7.38 2.68
CA THR A 153 -13.35 8.37 3.32
C THR A 153 -12.12 8.72 2.47
N GLY A 154 -11.82 7.94 1.44
CA GLY A 154 -10.56 8.00 0.70
C GLY A 154 -9.35 7.44 1.48
N GLU A 155 -9.57 6.88 2.68
CA GLU A 155 -8.50 6.35 3.50
C GLU A 155 -7.89 5.09 2.86
N MET A 156 -6.56 5.03 2.83
CA MET A 156 -5.79 3.86 2.42
C MET A 156 -4.67 3.62 3.44
N LEU A 157 -4.60 2.41 3.99
CA LEU A 157 -3.65 2.05 5.04
C LEU A 157 -2.84 0.83 4.61
N VAL A 158 -1.52 0.94 4.73
CA VAL A 158 -0.58 -0.16 4.51
C VAL A 158 -0.12 -0.69 5.87
N VAL A 159 -0.39 -1.95 6.15
CA VAL A 159 -0.06 -2.60 7.42
C VAL A 159 0.52 -3.99 7.21
N ALA A 160 1.26 -4.50 8.18
CA ALA A 160 1.62 -5.91 8.21
C ALA A 160 0.34 -6.76 8.23
N GLY A 161 0.20 -7.66 7.26
CA GLY A 161 -0.93 -8.57 7.14
C GLY A 161 -0.84 -9.67 8.19
N GLY A 162 -1.96 -9.92 8.89
CA GLY A 162 -2.10 -11.11 9.72
C GLY A 162 -2.10 -12.40 8.88
N GLY A 163 -1.75 -13.53 9.49
CA GLY A 163 -1.87 -14.86 8.89
C GLY A 163 -3.29 -15.40 8.93
#